data_AF-A0A2M7WEV7-F1
#
_entry.id   AF-A0A2M7WEV7-F1
#
_cell.length_a   1.000
_cell.length_b   1.000
_cell.length_c   1.000
_cell.angle_alpha   90.00
_cell.angle_beta   90.00
_cell.angle_gamma   90.00
#
_symmetry.space_group_name_H-M   'P 1'
#
loop_
_entity.id
_entity.type
_entity.pdbx_description
1 polymer ?
#
loop_
_entity_poly.entity_id
_entity_poly.type
_entity_poly.pdbx_seq_one_letter_code
_entity_poly.pdbx_strand_id
1 'polypeptide(L)'
;MDATVQGELKVDQNTVSDSGNDQPNTDTTSSIDDTSSSQSSNNEGPIDVEAMFALAPQQLGRSSAPENFGYDIFRQATSTFAPTNNAAVGPDYMVGPGDQFVVHIWGRVNGDYPLQVGREGSVVIPQVGTIDVSGLTFGALDEYLTQQIGRVLTDFTLHVTMGQLRTIRIYVIGEVDKPGSYEVSSLTSLYQALFVAGGPTHRGSLRQIQLRRPGQTPVTSDLYNFLLKGDRSQDQALQNGDTIFVPLVGIRAGISGPIRRPATYEFSESPNLGQLIDMAGGLEPTAWLNKVQVRRIEENEWHTVLDLDLTHEKQGQARKFKLKDRDQVSIYPILPNDTQVVRLIGHVAHSGTISFQKGMTLADLFPNHYDDLLAEPYLGYGEILRIAPPLYETRLLTFNLGDVLEGRTVIPLHPMDTIRVYPASFYQTGQTLEIKGAVRHQGSFHFHDGITLLDLIHRAGDLLPNTYMDRVEISRLNPVGSVHQRRLIVLNNLQAIIDGNQNAPLLEAQDVVTIFNVDRFRPPQVVVISGEIRNPSEVAFKEGMTLFDLIQHAGGPTNDTYMGRLEISRLNPKGSENTRRLIVLSDIQPILEGTRPSPRLEPQDIVTV
;
A
#
# COMPACT_ATOMS: atom_id res chain seq x y z
N MET A 1 -60.79 38.82 -20.86
CA MET A 1 -59.99 37.94 -21.75
C MET A 1 -59.00 37.22 -20.86
N ASP A 2 -59.43 36.34 -19.96
CA ASP A 2 -60.15 35.06 -20.17
C ASP A 2 -59.26 34.04 -20.90
N ALA A 3 -59.02 32.81 -20.44
CA ALA A 3 -59.52 32.02 -19.28
C ALA A 3 -58.35 31.14 -18.74
N THR A 4 -58.21 30.72 -17.48
CA THR A 4 -59.07 29.94 -16.53
C THR A 4 -59.16 28.43 -16.83
N VAL A 5 -59.15 27.61 -15.74
CA VAL A 5 -59.31 26.13 -15.63
C VAL A 5 -58.02 25.34 -15.94
N GLN A 6 -57.52 24.32 -15.20
CA GLN A 6 -57.63 23.77 -13.82
C GLN A 6 -56.38 22.87 -13.56
N GLY A 7 -55.97 22.40 -12.37
CA GLY A 7 -56.41 22.63 -10.99
C GLY A 7 -56.95 21.38 -10.25
N GLU A 8 -56.12 20.62 -9.52
CA GLU A 8 -56.52 19.99 -8.23
C GLU A 8 -55.35 19.46 -7.37
N LEU A 9 -55.53 19.58 -6.05
CA LEU A 9 -54.70 19.11 -4.94
C LEU A 9 -55.62 18.29 -4.02
N LYS A 10 -55.12 17.22 -3.39
CA LYS A 10 -55.46 16.95 -1.98
C LYS A 10 -54.56 15.92 -1.26
N VAL A 11 -54.13 16.35 -0.08
CA VAL A 11 -53.67 15.58 1.09
C VAL A 11 -54.85 14.69 1.59
N ASP A 12 -54.74 13.67 2.46
CA ASP A 12 -54.25 13.78 3.84
C ASP A 12 -54.32 12.46 4.69
N GLN A 13 -53.49 12.38 5.74
CA GLN A 13 -53.62 11.67 7.06
C GLN A 13 -53.32 10.15 7.32
N ASN A 14 -52.43 9.95 8.32
CA ASN A 14 -52.54 9.09 9.54
C ASN A 14 -52.44 7.54 9.47
N THR A 15 -51.90 6.77 10.45
CA THR A 15 -51.26 7.06 11.78
C THR A 15 -50.56 5.82 12.42
N VAL A 16 -49.61 6.08 13.35
CA VAL A 16 -49.35 5.37 14.65
C VAL A 16 -48.50 4.06 14.74
N SER A 17 -47.36 4.20 15.47
CA SER A 17 -46.64 3.29 16.42
C SER A 17 -46.25 1.84 16.02
N ASP A 18 -45.25 1.16 16.62
CA ASP A 18 -44.47 1.39 17.85
C ASP A 18 -43.11 0.64 17.79
N SER A 19 -42.14 1.02 18.64
CA SER A 19 -40.98 0.24 19.15
C SER A 19 -39.96 -0.34 18.12
N GLY A 20 -38.64 -0.22 18.26
CA GLY A 20 -37.81 0.27 19.36
C GLY A 20 -36.93 -0.84 19.95
N ASN A 21 -35.68 -0.99 19.49
CA ASN A 21 -34.52 -1.14 20.39
C ASN A 21 -33.13 -0.96 19.69
N ASP A 22 -32.28 -0.21 20.37
CA ASP A 22 -30.81 -0.21 20.45
C ASP A 22 -29.89 -0.69 19.31
N GLN A 23 -29.27 0.30 18.65
CA GLN A 23 -27.84 0.67 18.76
C GLN A 23 -26.71 -0.36 18.43
N PRO A 24 -25.43 0.05 18.31
CA PRO A 24 -24.78 -0.03 17.00
C PRO A 24 -23.51 -0.90 16.97
N ASN A 25 -23.03 -1.22 15.78
CA ASN A 25 -21.62 -1.57 15.57
C ASN A 25 -21.00 -0.67 14.50
N THR A 26 -20.42 0.43 14.97
CA THR A 26 -19.25 1.03 14.36
C THR A 26 -18.07 0.08 14.53
N ASP A 27 -17.37 -0.26 13.46
CA ASP A 27 -15.92 -0.52 13.53
C ASP A 27 -15.27 -0.34 12.15
N THR A 28 -15.02 0.93 11.81
CA THR A 28 -13.93 1.27 10.89
C THR A 28 -12.61 1.09 11.63
N THR A 29 -12.15 -0.15 11.78
CA THR A 29 -10.80 -0.45 12.24
C THR A 29 -9.87 -0.58 11.06
N SER A 30 -8.93 0.35 10.97
CA SER A 30 -7.72 0.22 10.16
C SER A 30 -6.91 -1.00 10.61
N SER A 31 -6.86 -2.04 9.78
CA SER A 31 -5.84 -3.09 9.87
C SER A 31 -4.75 -2.81 8.84
N ILE A 32 -3.60 -2.35 9.33
CA ILE A 32 -2.33 -2.40 8.60
C ILE A 32 -1.99 -3.88 8.46
N ASP A 33 -1.95 -4.39 7.23
CA ASP A 33 -1.32 -5.66 6.91
C ASP A 33 -0.20 -5.41 5.89
N ASP A 34 1.01 -5.23 6.42
CA ASP A 34 2.25 -5.31 5.66
C ASP A 34 2.47 -6.78 5.24
N THR A 35 1.92 -7.18 4.09
CA THR A 35 2.41 -8.36 3.36
C THR A 35 2.69 -8.03 1.90
N SER A 36 3.83 -7.39 1.68
CA SER A 36 4.53 -7.38 0.39
C SER A 36 5.07 -8.78 0.07
N SER A 37 4.17 -9.74 -0.17
CA SER A 37 4.51 -11.05 -0.68
C SER A 37 4.87 -10.93 -2.18
N SER A 38 6.09 -10.47 -2.44
CA SER A 38 6.72 -10.59 -3.76
C SER A 38 6.92 -12.08 -4.06
N GLN A 39 5.88 -12.73 -4.58
CA GLN A 39 6.02 -14.04 -5.22
C GLN A 39 6.84 -13.83 -6.49
N SER A 40 8.14 -14.05 -6.35
CA SER A 40 9.09 -14.21 -7.45
C SER A 40 8.73 -15.50 -8.21
N SER A 41 7.73 -15.40 -9.09
CA SER A 41 7.56 -16.36 -10.16
C SER A 41 8.74 -16.20 -11.11
N ASN A 42 9.74 -17.08 -10.96
CA ASN A 42 10.89 -17.17 -11.86
C ASN A 42 10.44 -17.65 -13.24
N ASN A 43 9.82 -16.73 -13.99
CA ASN A 43 9.45 -16.90 -15.37
C ASN A 43 10.42 -16.06 -16.20
N GLU A 44 11.64 -16.59 -16.39
CA GLU A 44 12.69 -15.96 -17.19
C GLU A 44 12.34 -15.98 -18.68
N GLY A 45 11.40 -15.11 -19.06
CA GLY A 45 11.28 -14.67 -20.45
C GLY A 45 12.53 -13.91 -20.90
N PRO A 46 12.73 -13.72 -22.21
CA PRO A 46 13.82 -12.88 -22.70
C PRO A 46 13.70 -11.49 -22.10
N ILE A 47 14.78 -11.03 -21.44
CA ILE A 47 14.80 -9.68 -20.84
C ILE A 47 14.70 -8.66 -21.97
N ASP A 48 13.66 -7.85 -21.91
CA ASP A 48 13.46 -6.76 -22.84
C ASP A 48 14.56 -5.70 -22.64
N VAL A 49 15.38 -5.53 -23.68
CA VAL A 49 16.47 -4.55 -23.69
C VAL A 49 15.91 -3.13 -23.67
N GLU A 50 14.71 -2.89 -24.24
CA GLU A 50 14.04 -1.59 -24.13
C GLU A 50 13.60 -1.30 -22.70
N ALA A 51 13.14 -2.31 -21.95
CA ALA A 51 12.81 -2.17 -20.52
C ALA A 51 14.05 -1.84 -19.66
N MET A 52 15.25 -2.31 -20.03
CA MET A 52 16.50 -1.88 -19.38
C MET A 52 16.82 -0.40 -19.66
N PHE A 53 16.50 0.12 -20.86
CA PHE A 53 16.64 1.55 -21.16
C PHE A 53 15.53 2.42 -20.55
N ALA A 54 14.33 1.87 -20.34
CA ALA A 54 13.23 2.54 -19.64
C ALA A 54 13.54 2.81 -18.15
N LEU A 55 14.56 2.15 -17.57
CA LEU A 55 15.10 2.43 -16.24
C LEU A 55 16.06 3.64 -16.19
N ALA A 56 16.31 4.32 -17.32
CA ALA A 56 16.84 5.68 -17.29
C ALA A 56 15.90 6.57 -16.46
N PRO A 57 16.39 7.52 -15.64
CA PRO A 57 15.67 8.03 -14.47
C PRO A 57 14.50 9.01 -14.79
N GLN A 58 13.42 8.48 -15.37
CA GLN A 58 12.11 9.15 -15.43
C GLN A 58 11.40 9.19 -14.06
N GLN A 59 11.98 8.53 -13.05
CA GLN A 59 11.67 8.69 -11.62
C GLN A 59 12.55 9.74 -10.91
N LEU A 60 13.20 10.67 -11.63
CA LEU A 60 13.50 11.98 -11.05
C LEU A 60 12.16 12.69 -10.82
N GLY A 61 11.60 12.42 -9.64
CA GLY A 61 10.18 12.56 -9.39
C GLY A 61 9.65 13.95 -9.67
N ARG A 62 8.34 14.01 -9.97
CA ARG A 62 7.54 15.17 -9.60
C ARG A 62 7.61 15.30 -8.08
N SER A 63 8.64 15.97 -7.57
CA SER A 63 8.69 16.36 -6.17
C SER A 63 7.44 17.20 -5.92
N SER A 64 6.57 16.69 -5.05
CA SER A 64 5.53 17.50 -4.45
C SER A 64 6.20 18.77 -3.91
N ALA A 65 5.61 19.94 -4.20
CA ALA A 65 6.22 21.19 -3.78
C ALA A 65 6.48 21.14 -2.26
N PRO A 66 7.72 21.39 -1.81
CA PRO A 66 8.13 21.04 -0.46
C PRO A 66 7.26 21.77 0.58
N GLU A 67 6.74 21.02 1.56
CA GLU A 67 5.78 21.55 2.55
C GLU A 67 6.30 22.77 3.30
N ASN A 68 5.40 23.65 3.75
CA ASN A 68 5.78 24.80 4.55
C ASN A 68 6.32 24.34 5.92
N PHE A 69 7.57 24.71 6.23
CA PHE A 69 8.23 24.34 7.48
C PHE A 69 7.51 24.91 8.71
N GLY A 70 7.26 24.07 9.72
CA GLY A 70 6.91 24.49 11.07
C GLY A 70 5.41 24.70 11.36
N TYR A 71 4.53 24.56 10.36
CA TYR A 71 3.07 24.68 10.55
C TYR A 71 2.41 23.37 11.02
N ASP A 72 3.12 22.25 10.88
CA ASP A 72 2.73 20.91 11.32
C ASP A 72 2.67 20.76 12.85
N ILE A 73 3.51 21.50 13.60
CA ILE A 73 3.52 21.46 15.07
C ILE A 73 2.17 21.86 15.70
N PHE A 74 1.40 22.72 15.03
CA PHE A 74 0.08 23.16 15.48
C PHE A 74 -1.06 22.25 15.01
N ARG A 75 -0.81 21.38 14.02
CA ARG A 75 -1.81 20.43 13.47
C ARG A 75 -1.98 19.20 14.35
N GLN A 76 -0.96 18.83 15.13
CA GLN A 76 -1.09 17.77 16.14
C GLN A 76 -1.84 18.33 17.35
N ALA A 77 -3.12 17.94 17.49
CA ALA A 77 -3.91 18.24 18.66
C ALA A 77 -3.28 17.59 19.91
N THR A 78 -2.50 18.37 20.64
CA THR A 78 -2.08 18.04 22.00
C THR A 78 -3.34 18.02 22.86
N SER A 79 -3.88 16.82 23.07
CA SER A 79 -5.12 16.52 23.81
C SER A 79 -5.06 16.86 25.31
N THR A 80 -4.05 17.63 25.72
CA THR A 80 -3.64 17.90 27.09
C THR A 80 -3.44 19.38 27.41
N PHE A 81 -3.65 20.32 26.47
CA PHE A 81 -3.90 21.73 26.80
C PHE A 81 -5.33 21.95 27.34
N ALA A 82 -5.79 21.05 28.22
CA ALA A 82 -6.70 21.49 29.28
C ALA A 82 -5.96 22.56 30.09
N PRO A 83 -6.63 23.66 30.52
CA PRO A 83 -5.99 24.65 31.37
C PRO A 83 -5.71 24.04 32.74
N THR A 84 -4.52 23.46 32.90
CA THR A 84 -4.02 23.02 34.20
C THR A 84 -3.67 24.25 35.01
N ASN A 85 -4.69 24.79 35.70
CA ASN A 85 -4.57 25.81 36.77
C ASN A 85 -3.65 25.37 37.94
N ASN A 86 -3.02 24.19 37.85
CA ASN A 86 -2.13 23.58 38.82
C ASN A 86 -0.66 23.60 38.38
N ALA A 87 -0.27 24.46 37.44
CA ALA A 87 1.14 24.71 37.15
C ALA A 87 1.83 25.25 38.41
N ALA A 88 2.94 24.64 38.82
CA ALA A 88 3.67 25.06 40.02
C ALA A 88 4.17 26.52 39.86
N VAL A 89 3.73 27.39 40.76
CA VAL A 89 4.02 28.82 40.71
C VAL A 89 5.45 29.07 41.22
N GLY A 90 6.30 29.65 40.37
CA GLY A 90 7.67 30.01 40.74
C GLY A 90 7.71 31.21 41.70
N PRO A 91 8.82 31.39 42.45
CA PRO A 91 8.95 32.47 43.43
C PRO A 91 8.85 33.88 42.78
N ASP A 92 9.19 34.01 41.50
CA ASP A 92 9.17 35.27 40.75
C ASP A 92 7.78 35.72 40.28
N TYR A 93 6.73 34.90 40.49
CA TYR A 93 5.37 35.25 40.09
C TYR A 93 4.87 36.52 40.78
N MET A 94 4.48 37.54 40.02
CA MET A 94 3.95 38.79 40.57
C MET A 94 2.47 38.65 40.94
N VAL A 95 2.21 38.68 42.25
CA VAL A 95 0.89 38.60 42.86
C VAL A 95 0.06 39.83 42.50
N GLY A 96 -1.21 39.63 42.15
CA GLY A 96 -2.12 40.74 41.88
C GLY A 96 -3.61 40.41 41.98
N PRO A 97 -4.47 41.41 41.73
CA PRO A 97 -5.91 41.29 41.91
C PRO A 97 -6.53 40.05 41.24
N GLY A 98 -7.33 39.31 42.01
CA GLY A 98 -7.99 38.08 41.60
C GLY A 98 -7.24 36.79 41.95
N ASP A 99 -5.94 36.86 42.27
CA ASP A 99 -5.18 35.69 42.73
C ASP A 99 -5.69 35.20 44.09
N GLN A 100 -5.58 33.90 44.32
CA GLN A 100 -5.87 33.26 45.62
C GLN A 100 -4.61 32.56 46.15
N PHE A 101 -4.37 32.68 47.45
CA PHE A 101 -3.34 31.92 48.17
C PHE A 101 -3.87 31.49 49.54
N VAL A 102 -3.30 30.42 50.10
CA VAL A 102 -3.65 29.93 51.44
C VAL A 102 -2.49 30.25 52.37
N VAL A 103 -2.78 30.98 53.44
CA VAL A 103 -1.84 31.21 54.54
C VAL A 103 -2.09 30.16 55.60
N HIS A 104 -1.16 29.23 55.74
CA HIS A 104 -1.13 28.24 56.80
C HIS A 104 -0.45 28.87 58.00
N ILE A 105 -1.12 28.92 59.16
CA ILE A 105 -0.56 29.47 60.41
C ILE A 105 -0.61 28.39 61.49
N TRP A 106 0.46 28.25 62.25
CA TRP A 106 0.51 27.36 63.43
C TRP A 106 1.34 27.94 64.58
N GLY A 107 1.09 27.43 65.80
CA GLY A 107 1.71 27.89 67.04
C GLY A 107 0.65 28.17 68.10
N ARG A 108 0.66 29.39 68.67
CA ARG A 108 -0.39 29.84 69.62
C ARG A 108 -1.75 30.04 68.97
N VAL A 109 -1.77 30.30 67.67
CA VAL A 109 -2.95 30.27 66.81
C VAL A 109 -2.69 29.28 65.68
N ASN A 110 -3.72 28.53 65.29
CA ASN A 110 -3.64 27.54 64.21
C ASN A 110 -4.81 27.76 63.26
N GLY A 111 -4.56 27.75 61.94
CA GLY A 111 -5.62 27.89 60.95
C GLY A 111 -5.09 28.04 59.52
N ASP A 112 -5.90 27.61 58.56
CA ASP A 112 -5.67 27.78 57.13
C ASP A 112 -6.59 28.89 56.62
N TYR A 113 -5.99 29.97 56.12
CA TYR A 113 -6.73 31.16 55.65
C TYR A 113 -6.63 31.25 54.13
N PRO A 114 -7.67 30.84 53.37
CA PRO A 114 -7.75 31.10 51.94
C PRO A 114 -8.04 32.59 51.71
N LEU A 115 -7.04 33.31 51.22
CA LEU A 115 -7.11 34.75 50.94
C LEU A 115 -7.19 34.99 49.44
N GLN A 116 -8.12 35.85 49.03
CA GLN A 116 -8.23 36.34 47.65
C GLN A 116 -7.77 37.80 47.60
N VAL A 117 -6.90 38.12 46.64
CA VAL A 117 -6.42 39.49 46.43
C VAL A 117 -7.55 40.33 45.83
N GLY A 118 -7.97 41.36 46.56
CA GLY A 118 -9.01 42.30 46.14
C GLY A 118 -8.59 43.17 44.96
N ARG A 119 -9.53 43.98 44.44
CA ARG A 119 -9.29 44.84 43.26
C ARG A 119 -8.32 45.98 43.56
N GLU A 120 -8.30 46.41 44.81
CA GLU A 120 -7.38 47.34 45.42
C GLU A 120 -5.97 46.76 45.64
N GLY A 121 -5.78 45.45 45.46
CA GLY A 121 -4.47 44.79 45.63
C GLY A 121 -4.17 44.31 47.05
N SER A 122 -5.19 44.29 47.92
CA SER A 122 -5.08 43.92 49.33
C SER A 122 -5.68 42.55 49.64
N VAL A 123 -5.33 41.97 50.79
CA VAL A 123 -6.01 40.81 51.39
C VAL A 123 -6.48 41.14 52.80
N VAL A 124 -7.60 40.55 53.23
CA VAL A 124 -8.15 40.73 54.58
C VAL A 124 -7.89 39.47 55.40
N ILE A 125 -7.02 39.57 56.40
CA ILE A 125 -6.70 38.48 57.32
C ILE A 125 -7.52 38.65 58.61
N PRO A 126 -8.29 37.64 59.05
CA PRO A 126 -9.02 37.68 60.31
C PRO A 126 -8.09 38.05 61.49
N GLN A 127 -8.58 38.89 62.41
CA GLN A 127 -7.86 39.38 63.59
C GLN A 127 -6.63 40.30 63.32
N VAL A 128 -6.09 40.34 62.10
CA VAL A 128 -4.95 41.21 61.72
C VAL A 128 -5.42 42.44 60.95
N GLY A 129 -6.37 42.28 60.02
CA GLY A 129 -6.92 43.37 59.19
C GLY A 129 -6.47 43.28 57.73
N THR A 130 -6.49 44.42 57.04
CA THR A 130 -6.15 44.55 55.62
C THR A 130 -4.64 44.71 55.41
N ILE A 131 -4.09 43.98 54.45
CA ILE A 131 -2.66 44.00 54.10
C ILE A 131 -2.51 44.11 52.57
N ASP A 132 -1.73 45.08 52.09
CA ASP A 132 -1.42 45.23 50.66
C ASP A 132 -0.41 44.17 50.20
N VAL A 133 -0.70 43.46 49.11
CA VAL A 133 0.17 42.39 48.56
C VAL A 133 0.42 42.52 47.05
N SER A 134 -0.26 43.43 46.36
CA SER A 134 -0.12 43.66 44.93
C SER A 134 1.29 44.11 44.55
N GLY A 135 1.87 43.46 43.54
CA GLY A 135 3.21 43.77 43.03
C GLY A 135 4.36 43.11 43.81
N LEU A 136 4.07 42.41 44.92
CA LEU A 136 5.02 41.49 45.53
C LEU A 136 5.19 40.24 44.65
N THR A 137 6.37 39.64 44.71
CA THR A 137 6.60 38.30 44.13
C THR A 137 6.11 37.23 45.12
N PHE A 138 5.69 36.07 44.61
CA PHE A 138 5.18 34.98 45.44
C PHE A 138 6.20 34.55 46.50
N GLY A 139 7.48 34.43 46.14
CA GLY A 139 8.56 34.08 47.06
C GLY A 139 8.86 35.13 48.15
N ALA A 140 8.33 36.34 48.03
CA ALA A 140 8.42 37.38 49.06
C ALA A 140 7.22 37.39 50.03
N LEU A 141 6.13 36.66 49.74
CA LEU A 141 4.92 36.70 50.57
C LEU A 141 5.15 36.13 51.97
N ASP A 142 5.85 35.01 52.13
CA ASP A 142 6.11 34.40 53.44
C ASP A 142 6.79 35.38 54.41
N GLU A 143 7.89 36.01 53.97
CA GLU A 143 8.61 36.98 54.80
C GLU A 143 7.76 38.24 55.05
N TYR A 144 7.14 38.79 54.00
CA TYR A 144 6.35 40.01 54.12
C TYR A 144 5.15 39.84 55.06
N LEU A 145 4.37 38.76 54.90
CA LEU A 145 3.24 38.47 55.76
C LEU A 145 3.69 38.14 57.19
N THR A 146 4.84 37.49 57.38
CA THR A 146 5.41 37.26 58.72
C THR A 146 5.67 38.60 59.43
N GLN A 147 6.27 39.57 58.73
CA GLN A 147 6.53 40.90 59.28
C GLN A 147 5.26 41.73 59.55
N GLN A 148 4.20 41.59 58.75
CA GLN A 148 2.94 42.30 58.99
C GLN A 148 2.12 41.66 60.12
N ILE A 149 1.93 40.34 60.08
CA ILE A 149 1.14 39.59 61.07
C ILE A 149 1.82 39.63 62.45
N GLY A 150 3.16 39.63 62.49
CA GLY A 150 3.96 39.76 63.71
C GLY A 150 3.82 41.08 64.47
N ARG A 151 3.10 42.06 63.92
CA ARG A 151 2.72 43.30 64.63
C ARG A 151 1.54 43.10 65.59
N VAL A 152 0.78 42.01 65.42
CA VAL A 152 -0.46 41.72 66.16
C VAL A 152 -0.39 40.38 66.89
N LEU A 153 0.27 39.37 66.29
CA LEU A 153 0.39 38.01 66.82
C LEU A 153 1.84 37.68 67.19
N THR A 154 2.04 36.91 68.27
CA THR A 154 3.35 36.43 68.72
C THR A 154 3.38 34.91 68.82
N ASP A 155 4.59 34.33 68.78
CA ASP A 155 4.85 32.89 68.86
C ASP A 155 4.01 32.06 67.85
N PHE A 156 4.12 32.44 66.57
CA PHE A 156 3.51 31.76 65.44
C PHE A 156 4.57 31.48 64.35
N THR A 157 4.27 30.52 63.49
CA THR A 157 4.95 30.27 62.22
C THR A 157 3.89 30.29 61.13
N LEU A 158 4.26 30.73 59.93
CA LEU A 158 3.37 30.67 58.77
C LEU A 158 4.08 30.10 57.54
N HIS A 159 3.28 29.59 56.60
CA HIS A 159 3.71 29.33 55.24
C HIS A 159 2.61 29.70 54.24
N VAL A 160 2.99 30.25 53.08
CA VAL A 160 2.05 30.62 52.02
C VAL A 160 2.09 29.61 50.87
N THR A 161 0.93 29.11 50.46
CA THR A 161 0.79 28.27 49.26
C THR A 161 -0.11 28.94 48.23
N MET A 162 0.18 28.78 46.93
CA MET A 162 -0.69 29.31 45.88
C MET A 162 -1.96 28.47 45.72
N GLY A 163 -3.09 29.16 45.64
CA GLY A 163 -4.38 28.61 45.24
C GLY A 163 -4.65 28.86 43.75
N GLN A 164 -5.87 29.29 43.43
CA GLN A 164 -6.23 29.61 42.05
C GLN A 164 -5.53 30.89 41.57
N LEU A 165 -4.88 30.80 40.42
CA LEU A 165 -4.34 31.95 39.69
C LEU A 165 -5.46 32.74 39.02
N ARG A 166 -5.31 34.06 38.94
CA ARG A 166 -6.24 34.91 38.20
C ARG A 166 -6.24 34.60 36.71
N THR A 167 -7.43 34.62 36.12
CA THR A 167 -7.62 34.61 34.68
C THR A 167 -7.32 35.99 34.09
N ILE A 168 -6.56 36.03 33.01
CA ILE A 168 -6.33 37.22 32.19
C ILE A 168 -7.05 37.07 30.84
N ARG A 169 -7.53 38.19 30.29
CA ARG A 169 -8.14 38.22 28.96
C ARG A 169 -7.13 38.73 27.94
N ILE A 170 -6.91 37.96 26.88
CA ILE A 170 -6.03 38.29 25.75
C ILE A 170 -6.82 38.25 24.44
N TYR A 171 -6.23 38.77 23.37
CA TYR A 171 -6.79 38.73 22.02
C TYR A 171 -5.79 38.10 21.06
N VAL A 172 -6.21 37.13 20.25
CA VAL A 172 -5.38 36.54 19.18
C VAL A 172 -6.08 36.80 17.84
N ILE A 173 -5.40 37.50 16.94
CA ILE A 173 -5.99 38.02 15.70
C ILE A 173 -4.99 37.95 14.53
N GLY A 174 -5.51 38.04 13.30
CA GLY A 174 -4.74 37.90 12.06
C GLY A 174 -4.87 36.50 11.48
N GLU A 175 -3.83 36.03 10.79
CA GLU A 175 -3.83 34.76 10.04
C GLU A 175 -3.58 33.53 10.94
N VAL A 176 -4.41 33.35 11.98
CA VAL A 176 -4.45 32.17 12.87
C VAL A 176 -5.64 31.27 12.56
N ASP A 177 -5.58 30.00 12.98
CA ASP A 177 -6.67 29.02 12.80
C ASP A 177 -7.97 29.49 13.49
N LYS A 178 -7.86 29.93 14.76
CA LYS A 178 -8.99 30.41 15.58
C LYS A 178 -8.70 31.83 16.10
N PRO A 179 -9.08 32.89 15.38
CA PRO A 179 -9.00 34.25 15.88
C PRO A 179 -10.12 34.52 16.90
N GLY A 180 -9.81 35.23 17.98
CA GLY A 180 -10.78 35.54 19.04
C GLY A 180 -10.18 36.15 20.30
N SER A 181 -11.03 36.40 21.30
CA SER A 181 -10.58 36.72 22.66
C SER A 181 -10.54 35.47 23.52
N TYR A 182 -9.45 35.27 24.26
CA TYR A 182 -9.21 34.11 25.09
C TYR A 182 -9.09 34.51 26.56
N GLU A 183 -9.61 33.65 27.43
CA GLU A 183 -9.43 33.73 28.88
C GLU A 183 -8.46 32.63 29.29
N VAL A 184 -7.30 33.03 29.81
CA VAL A 184 -6.14 32.15 30.08
C VAL A 184 -5.55 32.44 31.45
N SER A 185 -4.69 31.56 31.96
CA SER A 185 -3.99 31.79 33.23
C SER A 185 -3.01 32.98 33.13
N SER A 186 -2.78 33.68 34.23
CA SER A 186 -1.74 34.72 34.35
C SER A 186 -0.32 34.22 34.07
N LEU A 187 -0.08 32.90 34.07
CA LEU A 187 1.20 32.27 33.69
C LEU A 187 1.30 31.96 32.18
N THR A 188 0.26 32.17 31.39
CA THR A 188 0.25 31.79 29.97
C THR A 188 1.24 32.62 29.15
N SER A 189 2.07 31.95 28.34
CA SER A 189 3.03 32.58 27.45
C SER A 189 2.50 32.79 26.03
N LEU A 190 3.18 33.64 25.25
CA LEU A 190 2.90 33.91 23.84
C LEU A 190 2.78 32.61 23.03
N TYR A 191 3.72 31.68 23.18
CA TYR A 191 3.71 30.43 22.41
C TYR A 191 2.53 29.54 22.82
N GLN A 192 2.20 29.46 24.11
CA GLN A 192 1.06 28.69 24.59
C GLN A 192 -0.27 29.26 24.07
N ALA A 193 -0.43 30.58 24.05
CA ALA A 193 -1.62 31.22 23.48
C ALA A 193 -1.76 30.97 21.97
N LEU A 194 -0.65 30.89 21.23
CA LEU A 194 -0.68 30.47 19.82
C LEU A 194 -1.17 29.03 19.66
N PHE A 195 -0.72 28.08 20.50
CA PHE A 195 -1.25 26.70 20.49
C PHE A 195 -2.74 26.65 20.81
N VAL A 196 -3.21 27.41 21.80
CA VAL A 196 -4.65 27.52 22.16
C VAL A 196 -5.48 28.09 20.99
N ALA A 197 -4.91 29.00 20.20
CA ALA A 197 -5.53 29.56 18.99
C ALA A 197 -5.37 28.68 17.73
N GLY A 198 -4.82 27.46 17.84
CA GLY A 198 -4.56 26.56 16.70
C GLY A 198 -3.39 26.96 15.80
N GLY A 199 -2.59 27.95 16.22
CA GLY A 199 -1.40 28.44 15.55
C GLY A 199 -1.65 29.32 14.32
N PRO A 200 -0.58 29.88 13.72
CA PRO A 200 -0.64 30.52 12.41
C PRO A 200 -1.08 29.55 11.31
N THR A 201 -1.97 30.00 10.42
CA THR A 201 -2.34 29.26 9.19
C THR A 201 -1.19 29.29 8.17
N HIS A 202 -1.25 28.51 7.09
CA HIS A 202 -0.25 28.56 5.99
C HIS A 202 -0.13 29.92 5.25
N ARG A 203 -0.98 30.90 5.60
CA ARG A 203 -0.91 32.30 5.14
C ARG A 203 -0.35 33.24 6.21
N GLY A 204 -0.25 32.83 7.47
CA GLY A 204 0.26 33.63 8.58
C GLY A 204 1.75 33.45 8.80
N SER A 205 2.44 34.51 9.19
CA SER A 205 3.87 34.47 9.47
C SER A 205 4.18 33.68 10.75
N LEU A 206 5.18 32.81 10.69
CA LEU A 206 5.81 32.21 11.87
C LEU A 206 6.91 33.10 12.45
N ARG A 207 7.36 34.12 11.70
CA ARG A 207 8.58 34.89 11.98
C ARG A 207 8.35 36.34 12.38
N GLN A 208 7.15 36.86 12.16
CA GLN A 208 6.78 38.27 12.37
C GLN A 208 5.56 38.40 13.30
N ILE A 209 5.40 37.48 14.25
CA ILE A 209 4.29 37.49 15.21
C ILE A 209 4.48 38.67 16.16
N GLN A 210 3.45 39.49 16.36
CA GLN A 210 3.54 40.72 17.14
C GLN A 210 2.74 40.59 18.45
N LEU A 211 3.44 40.72 19.58
CA LEU A 211 2.80 40.97 20.87
C LEU A 211 2.62 42.49 21.05
N ARG A 212 1.36 42.92 21.21
CA ARG A 212 0.99 44.32 21.40
C ARG A 212 0.38 44.51 22.78
N ARG A 213 1.09 45.23 23.65
CA ARG A 213 0.62 45.60 25.00
C ARG A 213 0.14 47.06 25.00
N PRO A 214 -1.00 47.38 25.65
CA PRO A 214 -1.51 48.75 25.69
C PRO A 214 -0.47 49.76 26.20
N GLY A 215 -0.26 50.85 25.45
CA GLY A 215 0.72 51.89 25.79
C GLY A 215 2.19 51.54 25.56
N GLN A 216 2.51 50.36 25.01
CA GLN A 216 3.89 49.94 24.71
C GLN A 216 4.09 49.72 23.20
N THR A 217 5.35 49.76 22.76
CA THR A 217 5.71 49.41 21.37
C THR A 217 5.48 47.92 21.12
N PRO A 218 4.92 47.50 19.96
CA PRO A 218 4.82 46.10 19.60
C PRO A 218 6.17 45.37 19.65
N VAL A 219 6.18 44.16 20.19
CA VAL A 219 7.37 43.29 20.21
C VAL A 219 7.18 42.15 19.21
N THR A 220 8.15 41.95 18.33
CA THR A 220 8.15 40.86 17.35
C THR A 220 8.80 39.61 17.93
N SER A 221 8.18 38.45 17.68
CA SER A 221 8.68 37.12 18.02
C SER A 221 8.83 36.25 16.78
N ASP A 222 9.96 35.54 16.68
CA ASP A 222 10.30 34.63 15.58
C ASP A 222 10.33 33.17 16.06
N LEU A 223 9.27 32.41 15.75
CA LEU A 223 9.18 31.00 16.12
C LEU A 223 10.27 30.14 15.46
N TYR A 224 10.95 30.59 14.40
CA TYR A 224 12.00 29.76 13.78
C TYR A 224 13.17 29.51 14.75
N ASN A 225 13.49 30.43 15.66
CA ASN A 225 14.52 30.17 16.68
C ASN A 225 14.08 29.08 17.66
N PHE A 226 12.79 29.06 18.05
CA PHE A 226 12.22 27.99 18.86
C PHE A 226 12.20 26.65 18.11
N LEU A 227 11.66 26.62 16.88
CA LEU A 227 11.50 25.41 16.08
C LEU A 227 12.83 24.78 15.61
N LEU A 228 13.86 25.60 15.35
CA LEU A 228 15.16 25.11 14.84
C LEU A 228 16.21 24.89 15.94
N LYS A 229 16.09 25.54 17.10
CA LYS A 229 17.13 25.55 18.16
C LYS A 229 16.60 25.31 19.58
N GLY A 230 15.29 25.23 19.78
CA GLY A 230 14.68 25.17 21.12
C GLY A 230 14.72 26.49 21.90
N ASP A 231 15.10 27.60 21.26
CA ASP A 231 15.28 28.90 21.93
C ASP A 231 13.93 29.53 22.30
N ARG A 232 13.74 29.78 23.60
CA ARG A 232 12.54 30.40 24.19
C ARG A 232 12.74 31.86 24.61
N SER A 233 13.86 32.49 24.28
CA SER A 233 14.16 33.88 24.68
C SER A 233 13.15 34.93 24.19
N GLN A 234 12.35 34.60 23.16
CA GLN A 234 11.27 35.45 22.63
C GLN A 234 9.86 35.00 23.07
N ASP A 235 9.74 33.96 23.90
CA ASP A 235 8.46 33.55 24.48
C ASP A 235 8.14 34.40 25.72
N GLN A 236 7.32 35.43 25.53
CA GLN A 236 6.97 36.35 26.62
C GLN A 236 5.75 35.90 27.41
N ALA A 237 5.77 36.13 28.74
CA ALA A 237 4.59 36.03 29.58
C ALA A 237 3.57 37.11 29.19
N LEU A 238 2.30 36.71 29.09
CA LEU A 238 1.21 37.58 28.68
C LEU A 238 0.62 38.34 29.86
N GLN A 239 0.04 39.50 29.56
CA GLN A 239 -0.66 40.36 30.51
C GLN A 239 -2.11 40.59 30.06
N ASN A 240 -2.96 40.96 31.02
CA ASN A 240 -4.36 41.26 30.74
C ASN A 240 -4.49 42.44 29.76
N GLY A 241 -5.20 42.21 28.66
CA GLY A 241 -5.35 43.16 27.55
C GLY A 241 -4.31 43.03 26.43
N ASP A 242 -3.33 42.12 26.54
CA ASP A 242 -2.37 41.88 25.46
C ASP A 242 -3.07 41.37 24.18
N THR A 243 -2.60 41.84 23.03
CA THR A 243 -3.06 41.44 21.71
C THR A 243 -1.94 40.80 20.92
N ILE A 244 -2.11 39.54 20.55
CA ILE A 244 -1.23 38.77 19.67
C ILE A 244 -1.76 38.94 18.24
N PHE A 245 -0.96 39.56 17.38
CA PHE A 245 -1.28 39.78 15.97
C PHE A 245 -0.34 38.98 15.07
N VAL A 246 -0.91 38.09 14.25
CA VAL A 246 -0.18 37.28 13.26
C VAL A 246 -0.39 37.89 11.86
N PRO A 247 0.61 38.56 11.28
CA PRO A 247 0.50 39.13 9.94
C PRO A 247 0.54 38.04 8.86
N LEU A 248 0.27 38.43 7.62
CA LEU A 248 0.55 37.59 6.45
C LEU A 248 2.02 37.17 6.39
N VAL A 249 2.26 35.95 5.94
CA VAL A 249 3.56 35.34 5.71
C VAL A 249 4.38 36.16 4.70
N GLY A 250 5.66 36.35 5.01
CA GLY A 250 6.60 37.09 4.17
C GLY A 250 7.12 36.28 2.97
N ILE A 251 8.31 36.67 2.51
CA ILE A 251 9.00 35.98 1.41
C ILE A 251 9.31 34.54 1.80
N ARG A 252 8.96 33.59 0.93
CA ARG A 252 9.26 32.16 1.08
C ARG A 252 10.09 31.62 -0.07
N ALA A 253 10.93 30.64 0.21
CA ALA A 253 11.59 29.82 -0.81
C ALA A 253 11.61 28.34 -0.42
N GLY A 254 11.41 27.47 -1.40
CA GLY A 254 11.47 26.01 -1.25
C GLY A 254 12.86 25.46 -1.53
N ILE A 255 13.25 24.39 -0.83
CA ILE A 255 14.45 23.62 -1.14
C ILE A 255 14.17 22.12 -1.05
N SER A 256 14.67 21.37 -2.02
CA SER A 256 14.42 19.93 -2.20
C SER A 256 15.61 19.22 -2.81
N GLY A 257 15.65 17.89 -2.70
CA GLY A 257 16.78 17.05 -3.10
C GLY A 257 17.59 16.54 -1.90
N PRO A 258 18.87 16.17 -2.11
CA PRO A 258 19.79 15.73 -1.05
C PRO A 258 20.15 16.86 -0.07
N ILE A 259 19.25 17.12 0.87
CA ILE A 259 19.36 18.14 1.91
C ILE A 259 18.64 17.65 3.16
N ARG A 260 19.18 17.93 4.35
CA ARG A 260 18.73 17.27 5.59
C ARG A 260 17.27 17.54 5.97
N ARG A 261 16.71 18.68 5.57
CA ARG A 261 15.31 19.05 5.85
C ARG A 261 14.68 19.76 4.64
N PRO A 262 14.19 19.02 3.63
CA PRO A 262 13.53 19.62 2.47
C PRO A 262 12.18 20.22 2.90
N ALA A 263 12.01 21.52 2.69
CA ALA A 263 10.79 22.27 3.05
C ALA A 263 10.79 23.64 2.35
N THR A 264 9.65 24.34 2.43
CA THR A 264 9.51 25.77 2.11
C THR A 264 9.67 26.60 3.38
N TYR A 265 10.63 27.52 3.38
CA TYR A 265 11.01 28.34 4.53
C TYR A 265 10.64 29.81 4.34
N GLU A 266 10.15 30.45 5.41
CA GLU A 266 9.92 31.89 5.50
C GLU A 266 11.21 32.63 5.91
N PHE A 267 11.41 33.81 5.34
CA PHE A 267 12.51 34.72 5.67
C PHE A 267 11.97 36.00 6.30
N SER A 268 12.67 36.50 7.32
CA SER A 268 12.42 37.82 7.87
C SER A 268 12.81 38.91 6.87
N GLU A 269 14.08 38.95 6.43
CA GLU A 269 14.58 39.92 5.45
C GLU A 269 15.72 39.37 4.58
N SER A 270 15.94 39.98 3.40
CA SER A 270 17.13 39.82 2.55
C SER A 270 17.55 38.37 2.18
N PRO A 271 16.60 37.51 1.76
CA PRO A 271 16.80 36.07 1.61
C PRO A 271 17.92 35.71 0.63
N ASN A 272 18.71 34.69 0.97
CA ASN A 272 19.74 34.13 0.10
C ASN A 272 19.85 32.61 0.22
N LEU A 273 20.42 31.99 -0.80
CA LEU A 273 20.52 30.53 -0.90
C LEU A 273 21.36 29.92 0.23
N GLY A 274 22.39 30.62 0.72
CA GLY A 274 23.17 30.19 1.89
C GLY A 274 22.31 30.06 3.15
N GLN A 275 21.49 31.07 3.45
CA GLN A 275 20.53 31.01 4.56
C GLN A 275 19.48 29.91 4.39
N LEU A 276 19.00 29.66 3.16
CA LEU A 276 18.04 28.59 2.89
C LEU A 276 18.64 27.21 3.20
N ILE A 277 19.88 26.98 2.76
CA ILE A 277 20.64 25.75 3.06
C ILE A 277 20.90 25.62 4.56
N ASP A 278 21.29 26.71 5.24
CA ASP A 278 21.54 26.72 6.69
C ASP A 278 20.24 26.37 7.48
N MET A 279 19.08 26.94 7.11
CA MET A 279 17.78 26.61 7.73
C MET A 279 17.32 25.18 7.46
N ALA A 280 17.61 24.66 6.27
CA ALA A 280 17.38 23.26 5.88
C ALA A 280 18.39 22.27 6.50
N GLY A 281 19.27 22.73 7.39
CA GLY A 281 20.20 21.88 8.13
C GLY A 281 21.47 21.49 7.37
N GLY A 282 21.70 22.04 6.19
CA GLY A 282 22.85 21.75 5.33
C GLY A 282 22.60 20.65 4.29
N LEU A 283 23.47 20.63 3.29
CA LEU A 283 23.49 19.69 2.16
C LEU A 283 23.90 18.28 2.61
N GLU A 284 23.40 17.25 1.92
CA GLU A 284 23.85 15.88 2.12
C GLU A 284 25.12 15.57 1.31
N PRO A 285 25.94 14.56 1.71
CA PRO A 285 27.15 14.18 0.96
C PRO A 285 26.87 13.70 -0.47
N THR A 286 25.64 13.27 -0.74
CA THR A 286 25.13 12.83 -2.05
C THR A 286 24.69 13.99 -2.94
N ALA A 287 24.79 15.25 -2.51
CA ALA A 287 24.39 16.42 -3.29
C ALA A 287 25.34 16.73 -4.46
N TRP A 288 24.82 16.84 -5.68
CA TRP A 288 25.58 17.23 -6.86
C TRP A 288 25.73 18.75 -6.95
N LEU A 289 26.83 19.27 -6.39
CA LEU A 289 27.02 20.71 -6.21
C LEU A 289 27.38 21.47 -7.49
N ASN A 290 27.80 20.78 -8.56
CA ASN A 290 28.12 21.41 -9.85
C ASN A 290 26.92 22.10 -10.50
N LYS A 291 25.69 21.64 -10.18
CA LYS A 291 24.45 22.15 -10.76
C LYS A 291 23.29 22.07 -9.77
N VAL A 292 23.15 23.14 -8.98
CA VAL A 292 21.94 23.42 -8.20
C VAL A 292 21.01 24.29 -9.04
N GLN A 293 19.74 23.91 -9.15
CA GLN A 293 18.76 24.66 -9.94
C GLN A 293 17.86 25.51 -9.07
N VAL A 294 17.62 26.76 -9.49
CA VAL A 294 16.61 27.63 -8.92
C VAL A 294 15.56 27.90 -9.98
N ARG A 295 14.36 27.34 -9.82
CA ARG A 295 13.19 27.70 -10.61
C ARG A 295 12.53 28.93 -9.98
N ARG A 296 12.46 29.99 -10.76
CA ARG A 296 11.91 31.30 -10.38
C ARG A 296 10.67 31.62 -11.21
N ILE A 297 9.75 32.38 -10.65
CA ILE A 297 8.66 33.04 -11.38
C ILE A 297 9.11 34.49 -11.60
N GLU A 298 9.12 34.94 -12.86
CA GLU A 298 9.38 36.34 -13.20
C GLU A 298 8.08 37.00 -13.66
N GLU A 299 7.84 38.23 -13.20
CA GLU A 299 6.73 39.12 -13.59
C GLU A 299 5.30 38.53 -13.49
N ASN A 300 5.15 37.38 -12.82
CA ASN A 300 3.95 36.52 -12.78
C ASN A 300 3.55 35.89 -14.14
N GLU A 301 4.39 35.98 -15.18
CA GLU A 301 4.06 35.49 -16.52
C GLU A 301 4.76 34.17 -16.87
N TRP A 302 6.01 34.00 -16.47
CA TRP A 302 6.88 32.92 -16.95
C TRP A 302 7.83 32.37 -15.90
N HIS A 303 8.24 31.11 -16.09
CA HIS A 303 9.24 30.44 -15.27
C HIS A 303 10.63 30.57 -15.89
N THR A 304 11.61 31.00 -15.11
CA THR A 304 13.04 30.94 -15.46
C THR A 304 13.73 29.87 -14.61
N VAL A 305 14.68 29.14 -15.19
CA VAL A 305 15.57 28.22 -14.46
C VAL A 305 16.97 28.83 -14.44
N LEU A 306 17.53 28.98 -13.24
CA LEU A 306 18.87 29.50 -13.01
C LEU A 306 19.74 28.35 -12.49
N ASP A 307 20.84 28.07 -13.19
CA ASP A 307 21.81 27.05 -12.80
C ASP A 307 22.92 27.70 -11.95
N LEU A 308 23.26 27.10 -10.80
CA LEU A 308 24.29 27.55 -9.87
C LEU A 308 25.31 26.45 -9.59
N ASP A 309 26.58 26.84 -9.52
CA ASP A 309 27.70 25.96 -9.17
C ASP A 309 28.14 26.27 -7.74
N LEU A 310 27.84 25.35 -6.83
CA LEU A 310 28.14 25.43 -5.39
C LEU A 310 29.26 24.47 -4.97
N THR A 311 30.09 24.02 -5.92
CA THR A 311 31.33 23.25 -5.62
C THR A 311 32.20 23.97 -4.58
N HIS A 312 33.11 23.25 -3.93
CA HIS A 312 33.90 23.75 -2.79
C HIS A 312 34.56 25.13 -3.05
N GLU A 313 35.10 25.34 -4.25
CA GLU A 313 35.73 26.60 -4.67
C GLU A 313 34.74 27.77 -4.84
N LYS A 314 33.45 27.47 -5.01
CA LYS A 314 32.38 28.42 -5.34
C LYS A 314 31.28 28.51 -4.29
N GLN A 315 31.39 27.85 -3.14
CA GLN A 315 30.40 27.90 -2.05
C GLN A 315 29.99 29.34 -1.65
N GLY A 316 30.89 30.31 -1.77
CA GLY A 316 30.59 31.73 -1.56
C GLY A 316 29.51 32.31 -2.48
N GLN A 317 29.15 31.65 -3.59
CA GLN A 317 28.02 32.03 -4.44
C GLN A 317 26.68 31.88 -3.73
N ALA A 318 26.48 30.85 -2.89
CA ALA A 318 25.21 30.64 -2.20
C ALA A 318 24.81 31.82 -1.30
N ARG A 319 25.79 32.42 -0.58
CA ARG A 319 25.55 33.60 0.28
C ARG A 319 25.35 34.90 -0.52
N LYS A 320 25.82 34.95 -1.78
CA LYS A 320 25.65 36.09 -2.70
C LYS A 320 24.32 36.02 -3.48
N PHE A 321 23.86 34.81 -3.80
CA PHE A 321 22.64 34.62 -4.59
C PHE A 321 21.39 34.99 -3.80
N LYS A 322 20.72 36.07 -4.20
CA LYS A 322 19.46 36.52 -3.62
C LYS A 322 18.28 35.73 -4.17
N LEU A 323 17.46 35.23 -3.25
CA LEU A 323 16.21 34.55 -3.57
C LEU A 323 15.09 35.58 -3.75
N LYS A 324 14.07 35.21 -4.54
CA LYS A 324 12.76 35.90 -4.62
C LYS A 324 11.69 35.05 -3.95
N ASP A 325 10.51 35.64 -3.74
CA ASP A 325 9.35 34.88 -3.26
C ASP A 325 8.99 33.76 -4.23
N ARG A 326 8.67 32.60 -3.66
CA ARG A 326 8.34 31.34 -4.35
C ARG A 326 9.45 30.75 -5.22
N ASP A 327 10.70 31.19 -5.08
CA ASP A 327 11.84 30.47 -5.63
C ASP A 327 11.83 29.00 -5.14
N GLN A 328 12.06 28.06 -6.06
CA GLN A 328 12.13 26.63 -5.77
C GLN A 328 13.51 26.11 -6.13
N VAL A 329 14.27 25.72 -5.11
CA VAL A 329 15.62 25.21 -5.23
C VAL A 329 15.61 23.69 -5.29
N SER A 330 16.18 23.15 -6.35
CA SER A 330 16.34 21.73 -6.61
C SER A 330 17.81 21.37 -6.60
N ILE A 331 18.19 20.48 -5.68
CA ILE A 331 19.52 19.87 -5.63
C ILE A 331 19.36 18.46 -6.20
N TYR A 332 20.20 18.09 -7.16
CA TYR A 332 20.18 16.73 -7.70
C TYR A 332 21.14 15.84 -6.91
N PRO A 333 20.85 14.52 -6.78
CA PRO A 333 21.86 13.59 -6.32
C PRO A 333 23.01 13.51 -7.31
N ILE A 334 24.22 13.25 -6.80
CA ILE A 334 25.31 12.72 -7.61
C ILE A 334 24.78 11.42 -8.21
N LEU A 335 24.71 11.35 -9.54
CA LEU A 335 24.30 10.12 -10.23
C LEU A 335 25.19 8.98 -9.72
N PRO A 336 24.64 7.78 -9.44
CA PRO A 336 25.40 6.57 -9.13
C PRO A 336 26.26 6.13 -10.32
N ASN A 337 27.32 6.91 -10.56
CA ASN A 337 28.33 6.66 -11.55
C ASN A 337 29.29 5.63 -10.96
N ASP A 338 28.82 4.40 -10.88
CA ASP A 338 29.64 3.19 -10.79
C ASP A 338 30.40 2.99 -12.12
N THR A 339 31.07 4.04 -12.61
CA THR A 339 31.76 4.09 -13.90
C THR A 339 33.13 3.42 -13.85
N GLN A 340 33.47 2.78 -12.73
CA GLN A 340 34.67 1.96 -12.49
C GLN A 340 34.28 0.60 -11.92
N VAL A 341 33.19 0.02 -12.43
CA VAL A 341 32.74 -1.34 -12.08
C VAL A 341 32.47 -2.15 -13.35
N VAL A 342 32.33 -3.45 -13.19
CA VAL A 342 31.65 -4.34 -14.12
C VAL A 342 30.51 -5.04 -13.38
N ARG A 343 29.48 -5.48 -14.11
CA ARG A 343 28.31 -6.13 -13.52
C ARG A 343 28.24 -7.58 -13.98
N LEU A 344 28.25 -8.53 -13.05
CA LEU A 344 28.09 -9.96 -13.34
C LEU A 344 26.67 -10.39 -12.98
N ILE A 345 25.93 -10.98 -13.93
CA ILE A 345 24.54 -11.41 -13.77
C ILE A 345 24.28 -12.80 -14.36
N GLY A 346 23.15 -13.38 -13.98
CA GLY A 346 22.69 -14.68 -14.46
C GLY A 346 23.19 -15.83 -13.59
N HIS A 347 23.55 -16.95 -14.22
CA HIS A 347 23.72 -18.26 -13.56
C HIS A 347 25.08 -18.43 -12.86
N VAL A 348 25.39 -17.53 -11.93
CA VAL A 348 26.63 -17.45 -11.16
C VAL A 348 26.35 -17.51 -9.66
N ALA A 349 27.29 -18.03 -8.87
CA ALA A 349 27.14 -18.14 -7.42
C ALA A 349 27.03 -16.77 -6.72
N HIS A 350 27.74 -15.76 -7.24
CA HIS A 350 27.78 -14.41 -6.69
C HIS A 350 27.54 -13.35 -7.79
N SER A 351 26.28 -13.07 -8.09
CA SER A 351 25.91 -11.97 -9.00
C SER A 351 26.03 -10.60 -8.30
N GLY A 352 26.40 -9.56 -9.03
CA GLY A 352 26.49 -8.21 -8.47
C GLY A 352 27.42 -7.26 -9.23
N THR A 353 27.75 -6.18 -8.55
CA THR A 353 28.67 -5.13 -9.03
C THR A 353 30.08 -5.42 -8.51
N ILE A 354 31.06 -5.53 -9.41
CA ILE A 354 32.45 -5.87 -9.11
C ILE A 354 33.35 -4.69 -9.50
N SER A 355 34.26 -4.27 -8.61
CA SER A 355 35.16 -3.15 -8.86
C SER A 355 36.09 -3.44 -10.04
N PHE A 356 36.11 -2.56 -11.04
CA PHE A 356 36.96 -2.70 -12.22
C PHE A 356 38.39 -2.25 -11.91
N GLN A 357 39.38 -3.02 -12.37
CA GLN A 357 40.78 -2.62 -12.33
C GLN A 357 41.35 -2.51 -13.75
N LYS A 358 42.27 -1.58 -13.97
CA LYS A 358 42.86 -1.38 -15.31
C LYS A 358 43.68 -2.61 -15.72
N GLY A 359 43.22 -3.29 -16.77
CA GLY A 359 43.82 -4.54 -17.26
C GLY A 359 43.04 -5.81 -16.89
N MET A 360 41.95 -5.67 -16.11
CA MET A 360 41.05 -6.76 -15.75
C MET A 360 40.45 -7.45 -16.98
N THR A 361 40.30 -8.76 -16.88
CA THR A 361 39.80 -9.68 -17.88
C THR A 361 38.54 -10.40 -17.39
N LEU A 362 37.82 -11.05 -18.30
CA LEU A 362 36.62 -11.82 -17.99
C LEU A 362 36.90 -13.00 -17.03
N ALA A 363 38.09 -13.60 -17.10
CA ALA A 363 38.48 -14.69 -16.21
C ALA A 363 38.66 -14.23 -14.75
N ASP A 364 39.01 -12.96 -14.53
CA ASP A 364 39.16 -12.39 -13.18
C ASP A 364 37.82 -12.26 -12.42
N LEU A 365 36.68 -12.50 -13.08
CA LEU A 365 35.36 -12.62 -12.45
C LEU A 365 35.08 -14.01 -11.85
N PHE A 366 35.91 -15.01 -12.17
CA PHE A 366 35.73 -16.40 -11.76
C PHE A 366 37.03 -16.97 -11.13
N PRO A 367 37.55 -16.37 -10.04
CA PRO A 367 38.81 -16.77 -9.42
C PRO A 367 38.84 -18.22 -8.91
N ASN A 368 37.68 -18.82 -8.60
CA ASN A 368 37.51 -20.22 -8.19
C ASN A 368 37.03 -21.11 -9.36
N HIS A 369 37.14 -20.62 -10.60
CA HIS A 369 36.68 -21.28 -11.83
C HIS A 369 35.20 -21.73 -11.76
N TYR A 370 34.96 -23.04 -11.68
CA TYR A 370 33.62 -23.64 -11.74
C TYR A 370 32.83 -23.45 -10.44
N ASP A 371 33.51 -23.23 -9.30
CA ASP A 371 32.85 -23.02 -8.00
C ASP A 371 32.17 -21.64 -7.88
N ASP A 372 32.51 -20.70 -8.77
CA ASP A 372 31.83 -19.41 -8.89
C ASP A 372 30.55 -19.47 -9.76
N LEU A 373 30.19 -20.65 -10.27
CA LEU A 373 28.98 -20.89 -11.06
C LEU A 373 27.91 -21.65 -10.27
N LEU A 374 26.64 -21.45 -10.64
CA LEU A 374 25.56 -22.32 -10.17
C LEU A 374 25.56 -23.64 -10.95
N ALA A 375 25.01 -24.70 -10.34
CA ALA A 375 24.93 -26.03 -10.94
C ALA A 375 24.25 -26.02 -12.32
N GLU A 376 24.76 -26.83 -13.26
CA GLU A 376 24.32 -26.88 -14.66
C GLU A 376 24.43 -25.54 -15.44
N PRO A 377 25.62 -24.89 -15.47
CA PRO A 377 25.82 -23.69 -16.27
C PRO A 377 25.98 -24.03 -17.76
N TYR A 378 25.52 -23.14 -18.64
CA TYR A 378 25.74 -23.29 -20.08
C TYR A 378 27.13 -22.78 -20.47
N LEU A 379 28.11 -23.69 -20.49
CA LEU A 379 29.51 -23.34 -20.80
C LEU A 379 29.72 -22.85 -22.25
N GLY A 380 28.83 -23.18 -23.18
CA GLY A 380 28.99 -22.88 -24.61
C GLY A 380 28.75 -21.43 -25.02
N TYR A 381 28.07 -20.63 -24.18
CA TYR A 381 27.71 -19.24 -24.49
C TYR A 381 27.56 -18.40 -23.21
N GLY A 382 28.20 -17.24 -23.22
CA GLY A 382 27.86 -16.08 -22.40
C GLY A 382 28.03 -14.81 -23.22
N GLU A 383 27.64 -13.68 -22.66
CA GLU A 383 27.68 -12.39 -23.35
C GLU A 383 28.14 -11.24 -22.46
N ILE A 384 28.76 -10.24 -23.10
CA ILE A 384 29.14 -8.96 -22.50
C ILE A 384 28.41 -7.86 -23.26
N LEU A 385 27.54 -7.15 -22.56
CA LEU A 385 26.93 -5.92 -23.01
C LEU A 385 27.90 -4.76 -22.69
N ARG A 386 28.60 -4.27 -23.71
CA ARG A 386 29.60 -3.19 -23.58
C ARG A 386 29.04 -1.88 -24.11
N ILE A 387 29.07 -0.83 -23.29
CA ILE A 387 28.65 0.51 -23.68
C ILE A 387 29.88 1.32 -24.12
N ALA A 388 29.93 1.77 -25.37
CA ALA A 388 31.08 2.45 -25.96
C ALA A 388 30.88 3.98 -26.05
N PRO A 389 31.65 4.80 -25.31
CA PRO A 389 31.68 6.26 -25.49
C PRO A 389 32.21 6.66 -26.89
N PRO A 390 31.88 7.86 -27.41
CA PRO A 390 31.12 8.94 -26.76
C PRO A 390 29.60 8.85 -26.96
N LEU A 391 29.12 8.01 -27.89
CA LEU A 391 27.70 7.87 -28.22
C LEU A 391 26.95 6.89 -27.30
N TYR A 392 27.67 6.20 -26.41
CA TYR A 392 27.15 5.12 -25.56
C TYR A 392 26.47 4.01 -26.36
N GLU A 393 27.03 3.71 -27.55
CA GLU A 393 26.58 2.59 -28.38
C GLU A 393 26.73 1.28 -27.62
N THR A 394 25.66 0.49 -27.61
CA THR A 394 25.66 -0.82 -26.99
C THR A 394 26.19 -1.87 -27.98
N ARG A 395 27.27 -2.57 -27.59
CA ARG A 395 27.89 -3.64 -28.36
C ARG A 395 27.76 -4.94 -27.59
N LEU A 396 27.15 -5.93 -28.24
CA LEU A 396 27.10 -7.30 -27.75
C LEU A 396 28.39 -8.03 -28.16
N LEU A 397 29.16 -8.50 -27.17
CA LEU A 397 30.26 -9.44 -27.38
C LEU A 397 29.82 -10.81 -26.85
N THR A 398 30.03 -11.87 -27.61
CA THR A 398 29.71 -13.23 -27.18
C THR A 398 30.98 -14.02 -26.89
N PHE A 399 30.91 -14.98 -25.97
CA PHE A 399 32.06 -15.79 -25.56
C PHE A 399 31.64 -17.22 -25.20
N ASN A 400 32.58 -18.16 -25.31
CA ASN A 400 32.43 -19.50 -24.73
C ASN A 400 32.96 -19.44 -23.29
N LEU A 401 32.11 -19.69 -22.29
CA LEU A 401 32.47 -19.60 -20.88
C LEU A 401 33.47 -20.69 -20.49
N GLY A 402 33.34 -21.91 -21.03
CA GLY A 402 34.32 -22.98 -20.82
C GLY A 402 35.72 -22.58 -21.28
N ASP A 403 35.86 -22.02 -22.48
CA ASP A 403 37.16 -21.57 -23.01
C ASP A 403 37.75 -20.39 -22.22
N VAL A 404 36.92 -19.57 -21.56
CA VAL A 404 37.37 -18.49 -20.66
C VAL A 404 37.86 -19.07 -19.34
N LEU A 405 37.10 -19.98 -18.72
CA LEU A 405 37.48 -20.65 -17.46
C LEU A 405 38.72 -21.52 -17.63
N GLU A 406 38.93 -22.11 -18.81
CA GLU A 406 40.14 -22.87 -19.12
C GLU A 406 41.32 -21.99 -19.59
N GLY A 407 41.17 -20.66 -19.61
CA GLY A 407 42.23 -19.73 -20.01
C GLY A 407 42.61 -19.77 -21.50
N ARG A 408 41.82 -20.45 -22.34
CA ARG A 408 42.00 -20.52 -23.80
C ARG A 408 41.61 -19.21 -24.49
N THR A 409 40.66 -18.47 -23.90
CA THR A 409 40.17 -17.18 -24.41
C THR A 409 40.35 -16.08 -23.35
N VAL A 410 41.10 -15.04 -23.67
CA VAL A 410 41.31 -13.87 -22.80
C VAL A 410 40.55 -12.67 -23.37
N ILE A 411 39.57 -12.17 -22.60
CA ILE A 411 38.73 -11.03 -23.00
C ILE A 411 38.98 -9.88 -22.02
N PRO A 412 39.55 -8.73 -22.46
CA PRO A 412 39.73 -7.57 -21.59
C PRO A 412 38.36 -6.91 -21.32
N LEU A 413 38.08 -6.66 -20.05
CA LEU A 413 36.89 -5.94 -19.61
C LEU A 413 37.11 -4.42 -19.72
N HIS A 414 36.01 -3.69 -19.78
CA HIS A 414 35.95 -2.24 -19.72
C HIS A 414 34.96 -1.84 -18.61
N PRO A 415 35.09 -0.64 -18.02
CA PRO A 415 34.10 -0.19 -17.06
C PRO A 415 32.70 -0.12 -17.68
N MET A 416 31.69 -0.41 -16.86
CA MET A 416 30.27 -0.53 -17.23
C MET A 416 29.92 -1.74 -18.12
N ASP A 417 30.85 -2.66 -18.40
CA ASP A 417 30.52 -3.96 -18.98
C ASP A 417 29.51 -4.72 -18.10
N THR A 418 28.46 -5.26 -18.72
CA THR A 418 27.54 -6.21 -18.06
C THR A 418 27.73 -7.60 -18.66
N ILE A 419 28.22 -8.52 -17.85
CA ILE A 419 28.53 -9.91 -18.20
C ILE A 419 27.34 -10.78 -17.77
N ARG A 420 26.81 -11.60 -18.69
CA ARG A 420 25.72 -12.53 -18.43
C ARG A 420 26.13 -13.98 -18.68
N VAL A 421 25.87 -14.84 -17.69
CA VAL A 421 26.00 -16.31 -17.78
C VAL A 421 24.60 -16.93 -17.77
N TYR A 422 24.40 -18.00 -18.54
CA TYR A 422 23.11 -18.67 -18.71
C TYR A 422 23.09 -20.07 -18.08
N PRO A 423 21.93 -20.56 -17.59
CA PRO A 423 21.76 -21.96 -17.22
C PRO A 423 21.67 -22.85 -18.46
N ALA A 424 22.05 -24.12 -18.35
CA ALA A 424 21.93 -25.09 -19.43
C ALA A 424 20.47 -25.25 -19.92
N SER A 425 19.50 -25.14 -19.02
CA SER A 425 18.06 -25.20 -19.30
C SER A 425 17.58 -24.12 -20.29
N PHE A 426 18.24 -22.96 -20.36
CA PHE A 426 17.88 -21.87 -21.29
C PHE A 426 18.01 -22.29 -22.77
N TYR A 427 18.96 -23.19 -23.07
CA TYR A 427 19.19 -23.70 -24.42
C TYR A 427 18.67 -25.13 -24.64
N GLN A 428 18.35 -25.87 -23.57
CA GLN A 428 17.82 -27.23 -23.63
C GLN A 428 16.30 -27.28 -23.78
N THR A 429 15.77 -26.68 -24.85
CA THR A 429 14.35 -26.79 -25.23
C THR A 429 14.02 -28.20 -25.71
N GLY A 430 13.83 -29.13 -24.77
CA GLY A 430 13.48 -30.52 -25.11
C GLY A 430 13.34 -31.51 -23.96
N GLN A 431 13.85 -31.22 -22.76
CA GLN A 431 13.75 -32.13 -21.60
C GLN A 431 12.39 -32.00 -20.88
N THR A 432 11.30 -32.16 -21.61
CA THR A 432 9.95 -32.23 -21.03
C THR A 432 9.20 -33.48 -21.49
N LEU A 433 8.33 -33.98 -20.63
CA LEU A 433 7.32 -34.98 -20.90
C LEU A 433 5.96 -34.30 -20.86
N GLU A 434 4.97 -34.79 -21.58
CA GLU A 434 3.60 -34.30 -21.49
C GLU A 434 2.65 -35.44 -21.13
N ILE A 435 1.73 -35.22 -20.19
CA ILE A 435 0.67 -36.20 -19.85
C ILE A 435 -0.70 -35.53 -19.88
N LYS A 436 -1.67 -36.23 -20.51
CA LYS A 436 -3.00 -35.71 -20.84
C LYS A 436 -4.10 -36.73 -20.56
N GLY A 437 -5.30 -36.21 -20.28
CA GLY A 437 -6.53 -37.02 -20.17
C GLY A 437 -6.86 -37.38 -18.72
N ALA A 438 -7.13 -38.65 -18.43
CA ALA A 438 -7.70 -39.10 -17.15
C ALA A 438 -6.67 -39.19 -15.99
N VAL A 439 -5.96 -38.09 -15.73
CA VAL A 439 -5.05 -37.86 -14.58
C VAL A 439 -5.48 -36.62 -13.81
N ARG A 440 -5.08 -36.46 -12.54
CA ARG A 440 -5.43 -35.26 -11.76
C ARG A 440 -4.78 -33.98 -12.27
N HIS A 441 -3.51 -34.06 -12.66
CA HIS A 441 -2.70 -32.93 -13.09
C HIS A 441 -2.07 -33.22 -14.45
N GLN A 442 -2.82 -32.92 -15.52
CA GLN A 442 -2.33 -32.94 -16.89
C GLN A 442 -1.47 -31.70 -17.20
N GLY A 443 -0.46 -31.86 -18.06
CA GLY A 443 0.47 -30.79 -18.42
C GLY A 443 1.87 -31.29 -18.78
N SER A 444 2.83 -30.37 -18.79
CA SER A 444 4.25 -30.64 -19.06
C SER A 444 5.03 -30.87 -17.75
N PHE A 445 5.86 -31.90 -17.73
CA PHE A 445 6.69 -32.32 -16.60
C PHE A 445 8.16 -32.36 -17.00
N HIS A 446 9.09 -32.14 -16.08
CA HIS A 446 10.53 -32.18 -16.37
C HIS A 446 10.98 -33.64 -16.62
N PHE A 447 11.58 -33.89 -17.79
CA PHE A 447 12.18 -35.18 -18.12
C PHE A 447 13.42 -35.42 -17.25
N HIS A 448 13.61 -36.64 -16.79
CA HIS A 448 14.82 -37.09 -16.13
C HIS A 448 15.22 -38.42 -16.78
N ASP A 449 16.51 -38.67 -16.97
CA ASP A 449 16.94 -39.96 -17.52
C ASP A 449 16.49 -41.11 -16.59
N GLY A 450 16.01 -42.21 -17.17
CA GLY A 450 15.44 -43.35 -16.44
C GLY A 450 13.99 -43.22 -15.95
N ILE A 451 13.28 -42.11 -16.19
CA ILE A 451 11.87 -41.96 -15.73
C ILE A 451 10.89 -42.90 -16.47
N THR A 452 9.98 -43.53 -15.73
CA THR A 452 8.97 -44.45 -16.29
C THR A 452 7.58 -43.81 -16.45
N LEU A 453 6.71 -44.49 -17.19
CA LEU A 453 5.28 -44.15 -17.27
C LEU A 453 4.61 -44.04 -15.88
N LEU A 454 4.95 -44.94 -14.95
CA LEU A 454 4.34 -44.98 -13.62
C LEU A 454 4.79 -43.77 -12.79
N ASP A 455 6.07 -43.39 -12.86
CA ASP A 455 6.60 -42.19 -12.21
C ASP A 455 5.90 -40.91 -12.72
N LEU A 456 5.63 -40.83 -14.03
CA LEU A 456 4.91 -39.70 -14.63
C LEU A 456 3.44 -39.66 -14.17
N ILE A 457 2.77 -40.81 -14.05
CA ILE A 457 1.39 -40.89 -13.51
C ILE A 457 1.36 -40.42 -12.05
N HIS A 458 2.30 -40.85 -11.21
CA HIS A 458 2.39 -40.39 -9.82
C HIS A 458 2.70 -38.89 -9.73
N ARG A 459 3.61 -38.37 -10.55
CA ARG A 459 3.88 -36.91 -10.65
C ARG A 459 2.66 -36.12 -11.12
N ALA A 460 1.79 -36.72 -11.94
CA ALA A 460 0.49 -36.17 -12.33
C ALA A 460 -0.63 -36.31 -11.28
N GLY A 461 -0.32 -36.78 -10.07
CA GLY A 461 -1.29 -36.95 -8.98
C GLY A 461 -2.21 -38.16 -9.13
N ASP A 462 -1.76 -39.19 -9.84
CA ASP A 462 -2.50 -40.42 -10.17
C ASP A 462 -3.69 -40.23 -11.14
N LEU A 463 -4.31 -41.37 -11.44
CA LEU A 463 -5.40 -41.53 -12.39
C LEU A 463 -6.75 -41.07 -11.81
N LEU A 464 -7.68 -40.69 -12.69
CA LEU A 464 -9.07 -40.39 -12.30
C LEU A 464 -9.91 -41.67 -12.18
N PRO A 465 -11.01 -41.67 -11.39
CA PRO A 465 -11.85 -42.86 -11.20
C PRO A 465 -12.53 -43.40 -12.47
N ASN A 466 -12.72 -42.57 -13.49
CA ASN A 466 -13.29 -42.94 -14.80
C ASN A 466 -12.22 -43.23 -15.87
N THR A 467 -11.01 -43.62 -15.46
CA THR A 467 -9.92 -43.99 -16.38
C THR A 467 -10.23 -45.29 -17.12
N TYR A 468 -9.98 -45.28 -18.43
CA TYR A 468 -10.09 -46.46 -19.29
C TYR A 468 -8.79 -47.28 -19.24
N MET A 469 -8.77 -48.31 -18.39
CA MET A 469 -7.56 -49.09 -18.09
C MET A 469 -7.03 -49.93 -19.27
N ASP A 470 -7.86 -50.24 -20.26
CA ASP A 470 -7.49 -51.12 -21.38
C ASP A 470 -6.71 -50.40 -22.50
N ARG A 471 -6.40 -49.10 -22.36
CA ARG A 471 -5.60 -48.36 -23.36
C ARG A 471 -4.88 -47.13 -22.81
N VAL A 472 -3.56 -47.11 -22.97
CA VAL A 472 -2.71 -45.91 -22.87
C VAL A 472 -1.91 -45.74 -24.15
N GLU A 473 -1.71 -44.49 -24.55
CA GLU A 473 -0.94 -44.12 -25.75
C GLU A 473 0.27 -43.27 -25.37
N ILE A 474 1.46 -43.67 -25.82
CA ILE A 474 2.69 -42.87 -25.72
C ILE A 474 3.10 -42.47 -27.14
N SER A 475 3.09 -41.18 -27.41
CA SER A 475 3.43 -40.59 -28.70
C SER A 475 4.86 -40.03 -28.67
N ARG A 476 5.81 -40.85 -29.11
CA ARG A 476 7.27 -40.60 -29.08
C ARG A 476 7.78 -39.98 -30.37
N LEU A 477 8.74 -39.06 -30.31
CA LEU A 477 9.38 -38.53 -31.53
C LEU A 477 10.23 -39.62 -32.22
N ASN A 478 10.17 -39.75 -33.55
CA ASN A 478 11.02 -40.70 -34.26
C ASN A 478 12.48 -40.19 -34.35
N PRO A 479 13.49 -41.01 -33.99
CA PRO A 479 14.90 -40.62 -34.14
C PRO A 479 15.44 -40.73 -35.58
N VAL A 480 14.71 -41.37 -36.50
CA VAL A 480 15.14 -41.58 -37.89
C VAL A 480 14.04 -41.10 -38.86
N GLY A 481 14.07 -39.81 -39.18
CA GLY A 481 13.13 -39.17 -40.10
C GLY A 481 12.95 -37.68 -39.79
N SER A 482 12.36 -36.92 -40.72
CA SER A 482 12.11 -35.48 -40.56
C SER A 482 11.30 -35.16 -39.30
N VAL A 483 11.61 -34.01 -38.69
CA VAL A 483 11.35 -33.52 -37.30
C VAL A 483 9.90 -33.59 -36.77
N HIS A 484 8.93 -34.13 -37.52
CA HIS A 484 7.50 -34.13 -37.17
C HIS A 484 6.79 -35.49 -37.22
N GLN A 485 7.50 -36.61 -37.45
CA GLN A 485 6.90 -37.94 -37.30
C GLN A 485 6.98 -38.44 -35.85
N ARG A 486 5.83 -38.79 -35.28
CA ARG A 486 5.73 -39.42 -33.95
C ARG A 486 5.31 -40.89 -34.09
N ARG A 487 6.05 -41.78 -33.42
CA ARG A 487 5.73 -43.21 -33.24
C ARG A 487 4.74 -43.36 -32.09
N LEU A 488 3.58 -43.93 -32.39
CA LEU A 488 2.59 -44.28 -31.37
C LEU A 488 2.92 -45.66 -30.77
N ILE A 489 3.06 -45.71 -29.45
CA ILE A 489 3.17 -46.93 -28.65
C ILE A 489 1.85 -47.09 -27.90
N VAL A 490 1.16 -48.21 -28.09
CA VAL A 490 -0.13 -48.49 -27.45
C VAL A 490 0.05 -49.59 -26.40
N LEU A 491 -0.39 -49.33 -25.17
CA LEU A 491 -0.37 -50.25 -24.04
C LEU A 491 -1.82 -50.64 -23.74
N ASN A 492 -2.13 -51.93 -23.80
CA ASN A 492 -3.52 -52.43 -23.73
C ASN A 492 -3.96 -52.89 -22.33
N ASN A 493 -3.15 -52.64 -21.30
CA ASN A 493 -3.46 -53.02 -19.92
C ASN A 493 -2.66 -52.14 -18.93
N LEU A 494 -3.22 -51.00 -18.56
CA LEU A 494 -2.62 -50.10 -17.56
C LEU A 494 -2.68 -50.71 -16.16
N GLN A 495 -3.74 -51.46 -15.84
CA GLN A 495 -3.93 -52.08 -14.52
C GLN A 495 -2.75 -53.00 -14.15
N ALA A 496 -2.28 -53.82 -15.09
CA ALA A 496 -1.13 -54.70 -14.86
C ALA A 496 0.18 -53.93 -14.59
N ILE A 497 0.32 -52.69 -15.09
CA ILE A 497 1.48 -51.83 -14.81
C ILE A 497 1.38 -51.22 -13.40
N ILE A 498 0.18 -50.76 -13.01
CA ILE A 498 -0.08 -50.22 -11.65
C ILE A 498 0.16 -51.30 -10.58
N ASP A 499 -0.34 -52.52 -10.82
CA ASP A 499 -0.25 -53.64 -9.88
C ASP A 499 1.16 -54.26 -9.80
N GLY A 500 2.14 -53.74 -10.55
CA GLY A 500 3.50 -54.30 -10.62
C GLY A 500 3.62 -55.64 -11.36
N ASN A 501 2.53 -56.11 -11.99
CA ASN A 501 2.49 -57.35 -12.77
C ASN A 501 3.17 -57.22 -14.15
N GLN A 502 3.40 -55.99 -14.62
CA GLN A 502 4.16 -55.65 -15.82
C GLN A 502 5.05 -54.42 -15.55
N ASN A 503 6.26 -54.42 -16.12
CA ASN A 503 7.18 -53.29 -15.97
C ASN A 503 6.63 -52.05 -16.69
N ALA A 504 6.63 -50.91 -16.00
CA ALA A 504 6.33 -49.62 -16.61
C ALA A 504 7.38 -49.28 -17.69
N PRO A 505 6.97 -48.86 -18.90
CA PRO A 505 7.93 -48.49 -19.93
C PRO A 505 8.69 -47.21 -19.56
N LEU A 506 9.98 -47.20 -19.91
CA LEU A 506 10.82 -46.00 -19.88
C LEU A 506 10.33 -44.98 -20.89
N LEU A 507 10.25 -43.72 -20.46
CA LEU A 507 9.90 -42.59 -21.30
C LEU A 507 11.15 -41.97 -21.91
N GLU A 508 10.99 -41.31 -23.05
CA GLU A 508 12.01 -40.49 -23.70
C GLU A 508 11.58 -39.02 -23.67
N ALA A 509 12.55 -38.11 -23.74
CA ALA A 509 12.27 -36.68 -23.82
C ALA A 509 11.30 -36.36 -24.98
N GLN A 510 10.34 -35.48 -24.74
CA GLN A 510 9.23 -35.10 -25.65
C GLN A 510 8.16 -36.18 -25.92
N ASP A 511 8.13 -37.28 -25.16
CA ASP A 511 7.00 -38.21 -25.12
C ASP A 511 5.71 -37.50 -24.67
N VAL A 512 4.61 -37.77 -25.37
CA VAL A 512 3.26 -37.35 -25.00
C VAL A 512 2.45 -38.58 -24.59
N VAL A 513 2.15 -38.70 -23.30
CA VAL A 513 1.35 -39.78 -22.71
C VAL A 513 -0.13 -39.37 -22.67
N THR A 514 -1.00 -40.20 -23.22
CA THR A 514 -2.46 -39.99 -23.21
C THR A 514 -3.16 -41.11 -22.47
N ILE A 515 -3.85 -40.75 -21.39
CA ILE A 515 -4.67 -41.63 -20.56
C ILE A 515 -6.15 -41.38 -20.92
N PHE A 516 -6.90 -42.41 -21.36
CA PHE A 516 -8.28 -42.21 -21.81
C PHE A 516 -9.31 -42.31 -20.68
N ASN A 517 -10.49 -41.72 -20.91
CA ASN A 517 -11.69 -41.87 -20.08
C ASN A 517 -12.64 -42.89 -20.75
N VAL A 518 -13.33 -43.71 -19.94
CA VAL A 518 -14.34 -44.68 -20.36
C VAL A 518 -15.44 -44.05 -21.21
N ASP A 519 -15.85 -42.81 -20.92
CA ASP A 519 -16.92 -42.08 -21.61
C ASP A 519 -16.66 -41.91 -23.12
N ARG A 520 -15.38 -41.90 -23.53
CA ARG A 520 -14.97 -41.79 -24.95
C ARG A 520 -15.40 -42.99 -25.79
N PHE A 521 -15.68 -44.14 -25.17
CA PHE A 521 -15.87 -45.41 -25.85
C PHE A 521 -17.27 -46.04 -25.66
N ARG A 522 -18.17 -45.44 -24.87
CA ARG A 522 -19.57 -45.90 -24.71
C ARG A 522 -20.54 -44.71 -24.56
N PRO A 523 -21.24 -44.27 -25.63
CA PRO A 523 -22.23 -43.20 -25.52
C PRO A 523 -23.47 -43.65 -24.71
N PRO A 524 -24.13 -42.75 -23.96
CA PRO A 524 -25.32 -43.07 -23.18
C PRO A 524 -26.51 -43.43 -24.10
N GLN A 525 -27.32 -44.40 -23.66
CA GLN A 525 -28.57 -44.77 -24.34
C GLN A 525 -29.70 -43.82 -23.94
N VAL A 526 -30.62 -43.53 -24.86
CA VAL A 526 -31.75 -42.60 -24.66
C VAL A 526 -33.08 -43.23 -25.06
N VAL A 527 -34.18 -42.66 -24.57
CA VAL A 527 -35.57 -42.87 -25.03
C VAL A 527 -36.17 -41.51 -25.41
N VAL A 528 -37.14 -41.48 -26.32
CA VAL A 528 -37.73 -40.24 -26.84
C VAL A 528 -39.22 -40.22 -26.57
N ILE A 529 -39.76 -39.06 -26.22
CA ILE A 529 -41.21 -38.83 -26.14
C ILE A 529 -41.62 -37.61 -26.99
N SER A 530 -42.66 -37.80 -27.79
CA SER A 530 -43.20 -36.80 -28.72
C SER A 530 -44.73 -36.94 -28.86
N GLY A 531 -45.36 -36.10 -29.69
CA GLY A 531 -46.82 -36.03 -29.81
C GLY A 531 -47.43 -34.93 -28.94
N GLU A 532 -48.69 -35.09 -28.55
CA GLU A 532 -49.45 -34.14 -27.73
C GLU A 532 -49.10 -34.28 -26.23
N ILE A 533 -47.84 -33.93 -25.93
CA ILE A 533 -47.22 -33.96 -24.60
C ILE A 533 -46.64 -32.58 -24.30
N ARG A 534 -46.62 -32.14 -23.04
CA ARG A 534 -46.21 -30.75 -22.70
C ARG A 534 -44.75 -30.43 -23.05
N ASN A 535 -43.83 -31.37 -22.89
CA ASN A 535 -42.41 -31.19 -23.20
C ASN A 535 -41.84 -32.40 -23.99
N PRO A 536 -42.02 -32.44 -25.32
CA PRO A 536 -41.36 -33.41 -26.19
C PRO A 536 -39.84 -33.36 -25.99
N SER A 537 -39.20 -34.51 -25.72
CA SER A 537 -37.79 -34.55 -25.33
C SER A 537 -37.14 -35.93 -25.51
N GLU A 538 -35.81 -35.93 -25.61
CA GLU A 538 -34.98 -37.13 -25.43
C GLU A 538 -34.52 -37.21 -23.98
N VAL A 539 -34.57 -38.41 -23.38
CA VAL A 539 -34.25 -38.66 -21.97
C VAL A 539 -33.28 -39.81 -21.86
N ALA A 540 -32.23 -39.66 -21.05
CA ALA A 540 -31.26 -40.73 -20.79
C ALA A 540 -31.96 -41.96 -20.19
N PHE A 541 -31.83 -43.11 -20.86
CA PHE A 541 -32.44 -44.36 -20.44
C PHE A 541 -31.79 -44.86 -19.15
N LYS A 542 -32.62 -45.30 -18.20
CA LYS A 542 -32.20 -46.00 -16.97
C LYS A 542 -32.84 -47.38 -16.95
N GLU A 543 -32.09 -48.37 -16.51
CA GLU A 543 -32.59 -49.75 -16.42
C GLU A 543 -33.81 -49.82 -15.50
N GLY A 544 -34.93 -50.33 -16.03
CA GLY A 544 -36.22 -50.40 -15.32
C GLY A 544 -37.18 -49.23 -15.54
N MET A 545 -36.79 -48.18 -16.27
CA MET A 545 -37.65 -47.02 -16.60
C MET A 545 -38.96 -47.43 -17.28
N THR A 546 -40.06 -46.78 -16.92
CA THR A 546 -41.41 -47.04 -17.45
C THR A 546 -41.96 -45.91 -18.31
N LEU A 547 -43.01 -46.20 -19.07
CA LEU A 547 -43.76 -45.22 -19.86
C LEU A 547 -44.29 -44.08 -18.97
N PHE A 548 -44.74 -44.39 -17.75
CA PHE A 548 -45.26 -43.40 -16.81
C PHE A 548 -44.16 -42.44 -16.37
N ASP A 549 -42.96 -42.95 -16.06
CA ASP A 549 -41.81 -42.11 -15.69
C ASP A 549 -41.44 -41.13 -16.82
N LEU A 550 -41.50 -41.59 -18.08
CA LEU A 550 -41.23 -40.76 -19.26
C LEU A 550 -42.31 -39.70 -19.50
N ILE A 551 -43.59 -40.05 -19.35
CA ILE A 551 -44.72 -39.10 -19.46
C ILE A 551 -44.65 -38.04 -18.35
N GLN A 552 -44.33 -38.42 -17.11
CA GLN A 552 -44.15 -37.48 -16.00
C GLN A 552 -42.94 -36.57 -16.22
N HIS A 553 -41.83 -37.11 -16.72
CA HIS A 553 -40.65 -36.30 -17.10
C HIS A 553 -40.99 -35.25 -18.17
N ALA A 554 -41.85 -35.59 -19.14
CA ALA A 554 -42.35 -34.66 -20.15
C ALA A 554 -43.43 -33.68 -19.62
N GLY A 555 -43.79 -33.73 -18.34
CA GLY A 555 -44.79 -32.84 -17.72
C GLY A 555 -46.24 -33.27 -17.95
N GLY A 556 -46.47 -34.47 -18.48
CA GLY A 556 -47.79 -35.01 -18.79
C GLY A 556 -48.37 -34.57 -20.15
N PRO A 557 -49.51 -35.16 -20.56
CA PRO A 557 -50.24 -34.80 -21.78
C PRO A 557 -50.73 -33.33 -21.79
N THR A 558 -50.99 -32.80 -22.99
CA THR A 558 -51.68 -31.52 -23.18
C THR A 558 -53.18 -31.68 -22.90
N ASN A 559 -53.94 -30.58 -22.94
CA ASN A 559 -55.39 -30.64 -22.74
C ASN A 559 -56.13 -31.19 -23.98
N ASP A 560 -55.47 -31.18 -25.14
CA ASP A 560 -56.03 -31.59 -26.44
C ASP A 560 -55.63 -33.02 -26.83
N THR A 561 -54.83 -33.72 -25.99
CA THR A 561 -54.36 -35.09 -26.22
C THR A 561 -55.51 -36.10 -26.35
N TYR A 562 -55.46 -36.92 -27.40
CA TYR A 562 -56.39 -38.03 -27.58
C TYR A 562 -56.00 -39.25 -26.71
N MET A 563 -56.49 -39.28 -25.47
CA MET A 563 -56.23 -40.36 -24.49
C MET A 563 -56.60 -41.78 -24.94
N GLY A 564 -57.33 -41.93 -26.06
CA GLY A 564 -57.75 -43.22 -26.59
C GLY A 564 -56.64 -44.05 -27.27
N ARG A 565 -55.48 -43.46 -27.59
CA ARG A 565 -54.37 -44.16 -28.28
C ARG A 565 -53.01 -43.55 -27.93
N LEU A 566 -52.02 -44.39 -27.62
CA LEU A 566 -50.60 -44.04 -27.51
C LEU A 566 -49.76 -45.10 -28.21
N GLU A 567 -48.63 -44.72 -28.80
CA GLU A 567 -47.77 -45.64 -29.55
C GLU A 567 -46.33 -45.68 -28.99
N ILE A 568 -45.81 -46.89 -28.78
CA ILE A 568 -44.38 -47.11 -28.50
C ILE A 568 -43.76 -47.81 -29.71
N SER A 569 -42.83 -47.12 -30.38
CA SER A 569 -42.10 -47.61 -31.54
C SER A 569 -40.75 -48.17 -31.08
N ARG A 570 -40.72 -49.47 -30.79
CA ARG A 570 -39.57 -50.18 -30.19
C ARG A 570 -38.68 -50.83 -31.25
N LEU A 571 -37.36 -50.69 -31.15
CA LEU A 571 -36.42 -51.37 -32.05
C LEU A 571 -36.53 -52.90 -31.89
N ASN A 572 -36.64 -53.66 -32.98
CA ASN A 572 -36.83 -55.11 -32.91
C ASN A 572 -35.48 -55.84 -32.71
N PRO A 573 -35.22 -56.48 -31.55
CA PRO A 573 -33.89 -57.03 -31.23
C PRO A 573 -33.50 -58.29 -32.04
N LYS A 574 -34.35 -58.77 -32.96
CA LYS A 574 -34.09 -59.92 -33.83
C LYS A 574 -34.28 -59.64 -35.33
N GLY A 575 -34.41 -58.37 -35.73
CA GLY A 575 -34.44 -57.98 -37.15
C GLY A 575 -33.05 -57.64 -37.69
N SER A 576 -32.75 -58.04 -38.92
CA SER A 576 -31.46 -57.71 -39.59
C SER A 576 -31.39 -56.29 -40.16
N GLU A 577 -32.43 -55.49 -39.94
CA GLU A 577 -32.57 -54.09 -40.37
C GLU A 577 -33.26 -53.30 -39.25
N ASN A 578 -33.13 -51.96 -39.25
CA ASN A 578 -33.68 -51.00 -38.27
C ASN A 578 -35.23 -50.93 -38.26
N THR A 579 -35.86 -52.09 -38.11
CA THR A 579 -37.30 -52.31 -38.11
C THR A 579 -37.82 -52.09 -36.70
N ARG A 580 -38.67 -51.08 -36.53
CA ARG A 580 -39.34 -50.82 -35.26
C ARG A 580 -40.67 -51.57 -35.22
N ARG A 581 -40.93 -52.27 -34.12
CA ARG A 581 -42.24 -52.83 -33.80
C ARG A 581 -43.06 -51.74 -33.11
N LEU A 582 -44.25 -51.47 -33.66
CA LEU A 582 -45.22 -50.60 -33.04
C LEU A 582 -46.01 -51.37 -31.96
N ILE A 583 -46.09 -50.80 -30.75
CA ILE A 583 -46.92 -51.26 -29.65
C ILE A 583 -47.97 -50.16 -29.42
N VAL A 584 -49.22 -50.45 -29.76
CA VAL A 584 -50.32 -49.49 -29.60
C VAL A 584 -51.05 -49.80 -28.29
N LEU A 585 -51.20 -48.80 -27.44
CA LEU A 585 -51.98 -48.86 -26.21
C LEU A 585 -53.30 -48.12 -26.42
N SER A 586 -54.40 -48.82 -26.25
CA SER A 586 -55.74 -48.22 -26.17
C SER A 586 -56.05 -47.83 -24.72
N ASP A 587 -56.61 -46.63 -24.57
CA ASP A 587 -56.97 -45.99 -23.31
C ASP A 587 -55.81 -45.89 -22.30
N ILE A 588 -55.13 -44.74 -22.29
CA ILE A 588 -53.99 -44.49 -21.40
C ILE A 588 -54.39 -43.92 -20.03
N GLN A 589 -55.64 -43.50 -19.85
CA GLN A 589 -56.10 -42.88 -18.60
C GLN A 589 -55.81 -43.77 -17.36
N PRO A 590 -56.04 -45.11 -17.39
CA PRO A 590 -55.70 -45.97 -16.26
C PRO A 590 -54.20 -46.10 -15.96
N ILE A 591 -53.33 -45.83 -16.93
CA ILE A 591 -51.87 -45.84 -16.73
C ILE A 591 -51.43 -44.55 -16.04
N LEU A 592 -52.04 -43.41 -16.38
CA LEU A 592 -51.78 -42.11 -15.75
C LEU A 592 -52.35 -42.03 -14.32
N GLU A 593 -53.47 -42.71 -14.06
CA GLU A 593 -54.08 -42.83 -12.72
C GLU A 593 -53.43 -43.93 -11.85
N GLY A 594 -52.47 -44.69 -12.39
CA GLY A 594 -51.80 -45.79 -11.68
C GLY A 594 -52.68 -47.02 -11.43
N THR A 595 -53.89 -47.07 -11.98
CA THR A 595 -54.84 -48.18 -11.86
C THR A 595 -54.53 -49.34 -12.82
N ARG A 596 -53.65 -49.12 -13.81
CA ARG A 596 -53.10 -50.13 -14.72
C ARG A 596 -51.56 -50.07 -14.73
N PRO A 597 -50.84 -51.21 -14.69
CA PRO A 597 -49.38 -51.20 -14.67
C PRO A 597 -48.78 -50.60 -15.94
N SER A 598 -47.79 -49.72 -15.76
CA SER A 598 -47.10 -49.05 -16.85
C SER A 598 -46.11 -49.97 -17.58
N PRO A 599 -46.07 -49.98 -18.92
CA PRO A 599 -45.05 -50.71 -19.67
C PRO A 599 -43.62 -50.25 -19.33
N ARG A 600 -42.69 -51.20 -19.26
CA ARG A 600 -41.25 -50.89 -19.22
C ARG A 600 -40.76 -50.47 -20.60
N LEU A 601 -39.92 -49.44 -20.63
CA LEU A 601 -39.23 -48.97 -21.82
C LEU A 601 -37.93 -49.76 -22.04
N GLU A 602 -37.47 -49.75 -23.28
CA GLU A 602 -36.17 -50.27 -23.72
C GLU A 602 -35.34 -49.13 -24.35
N PRO A 603 -34.01 -49.26 -24.41
CA PRO A 603 -33.15 -48.31 -25.11
C PRO A 603 -33.66 -47.99 -26.52
N GLN A 604 -33.67 -46.71 -26.88
CA GLN A 604 -34.11 -46.17 -28.17
C GLN A 604 -35.61 -46.29 -28.47
N ASP A 605 -36.46 -46.67 -27.51
CA ASP A 605 -37.92 -46.52 -27.65
C ASP A 605 -38.28 -45.07 -28.00
N ILE A 606 -39.17 -44.91 -28.98
CA ILE A 606 -39.85 -43.64 -29.26
C ILE A 606 -41.30 -43.79 -28.84
N VAL A 607 -41.75 -42.96 -27.91
CA VAL A 607 -43.13 -42.86 -27.45
C VAL A 607 -43.79 -41.68 -28.18
N THR A 608 -44.94 -41.93 -28.80
CA THR A 608 -45.78 -40.89 -29.39
C THR A 608 -47.14 -40.90 -28.71
N VAL A 609 -47.48 -39.78 -28.08
CA VAL A 609 -48.70 -39.55 -27.28
C VAL A 609 -49.75 -38.80 -28.09
#